data_AF-A0A821JJ58-F1
#
_entry.id   AF-A0A821JJ58-F1
#
_cell.length_a   1.000
_cell.length_b   1.000
_cell.length_c   1.000
_cell.angle_alpha   90.00
_cell.angle_beta   90.00
_cell.angle_gamma   90.00
#
_symmetry.space_group_name_H-M   'P 1'
#
loop_
_entity.id
_entity.type
_entity.pdbx_description
1 polymer ?
#
loop_
_entity_poly.entity_id
_entity_poly.type
_entity_poly.pdbx_seq_one_letter_code
_entity_poly.pdbx_strand_id
1 'polypeptide(L)'
;YWTQHIHRSIVEGQKSLEAYLQLNNDQINEIVELVRGKLSEQNRATLEALVVLDVHSRDVLTTLVDAKVSKEDDFLWLAQLRYYWEV
;
A
#
# COMPACT_ATOMS: atom_id res chain seq x y z
N TYR A 1 3.93 7.92 0.33
CA TYR A 1 4.66 6.64 0.23
C TYR A 1 4.03 5.63 1.18
N TRP A 2 3.72 4.42 0.72
CA TRP A 2 2.88 3.47 1.47
C TRP A 2 3.43 3.14 2.87
N THR A 3 4.75 2.97 2.99
CA THR A 3 5.44 2.65 4.26
C THR A 3 5.19 3.68 5.36
N GLN A 4 5.26 4.97 5.00
CA GLN A 4 5.00 6.07 5.92
C GLN A 4 3.53 6.16 6.30
N HIS A 5 2.61 5.91 5.36
CA HIS A 5 1.17 5.92 5.64
C HIS A 5 0.77 4.77 6.55
N ILE A 6 1.23 3.54 6.28
CA ILE A 6 0.98 2.39 7.16
C ILE A 6 1.55 2.65 8.55
N HIS A 7 2.81 3.10 8.66
CA HIS A 7 3.42 3.39 9.94
C HIS A 7 2.60 4.39 10.77
N ARG A 8 2.15 5.48 10.12
CA ARG A 8 1.28 6.46 10.74
C ARG A 8 -0.07 5.86 11.16
N SER A 9 -0.70 5.07 10.28
CA SER A 9 -1.98 4.44 10.56
C SER A 9 -1.91 3.41 11.69
N ILE A 10 -0.79 2.69 11.85
CA ILE A 10 -0.56 1.83 13.02
C ILE A 10 -0.62 2.64 14.31
N VAL A 11 0.06 3.80 14.35
CA VAL A 11 0.08 4.69 15.53
C VAL A 11 -1.28 5.34 15.80
N GLU A 12 -2.02 5.72 14.75
CA GLU A 12 -3.37 6.27 14.86
C GLU A 12 -4.43 5.22 15.21
N GLY A 13 -4.11 3.94 15.03
CA GLY A 13 -4.89 2.78 15.45
C GLY A 13 -5.71 2.14 14.33
N GLN A 14 -6.39 1.04 14.69
CA GLN A 14 -7.03 0.11 13.77
C GLN A 14 -7.96 0.75 12.74
N LYS A 15 -8.77 1.74 13.15
CA LYS A 15 -9.69 2.43 12.23
C LYS A 15 -8.95 3.21 11.14
N SER A 16 -7.77 3.75 11.45
CA SER A 16 -6.93 4.44 10.47
C SER A 16 -6.36 3.44 9.46
N LEU A 17 -5.93 2.26 9.91
CA LEU A 17 -5.49 1.17 9.01
C LEU A 17 -6.60 0.69 8.08
N GLU A 18 -7.81 0.46 8.60
CA GLU A 18 -8.98 0.06 7.81
C GLU A 18 -9.37 1.13 6.78
N ALA A 19 -9.39 2.41 7.19
CA ALA A 19 -9.65 3.52 6.28
C ALA A 19 -8.58 3.63 5.19
N TYR A 20 -7.31 3.42 5.54
CA TYR A 20 -6.23 3.43 4.57
C TYR A 20 -6.30 2.25 3.60
N LEU A 21 -6.70 1.07 4.07
CA LEU A 21 -6.93 -0.10 3.21
C LEU A 21 -8.02 0.17 2.18
N GLN A 22 -9.13 0.79 2.59
CA GLN A 22 -10.20 1.17 1.68
C GLN A 22 -9.70 2.16 0.61
N LEU A 23 -9.00 3.22 1.03
CA LEU A 23 -8.41 4.19 0.11
C LEU A 23 -7.45 3.53 -0.88
N ASN A 24 -6.61 2.61 -0.41
CA ASN A 24 -5.62 1.96 -1.24
C ASN A 24 -6.26 1.01 -2.26
N ASN A 25 -7.35 0.31 -1.90
CA ASN A 25 -8.15 -0.47 -2.83
C ASN A 25 -8.74 0.40 -3.94
N ASP A 26 -9.30 1.55 -3.60
CA ASP A 26 -9.91 2.47 -4.58
C ASP A 26 -8.85 3.01 -5.55
N GLN A 27 -7.67 3.38 -5.05
CA GLN A 27 -6.54 3.83 -5.87
C GLN A 27 -6.03 2.74 -6.82
N ILE A 28 -5.86 1.50 -6.34
CA ILE A 28 -5.42 0.38 -7.18
C ILE A 28 -6.44 0.12 -8.29
N ASN A 29 -7.74 0.17 -7.98
CA ASN A 29 -8.79 0.00 -8.98
C ASN A 29 -8.71 1.08 -10.06
N GLU A 30 -8.50 2.35 -9.70
CA GLU A 30 -8.32 3.44 -10.66
C GLU A 30 -7.10 3.20 -11.57
N ILE A 31 -5.97 2.78 -11.01
CA ILE A 31 -4.76 2.49 -11.78
C ILE A 31 -4.99 1.30 -12.72
N VAL A 32 -5.66 0.23 -12.26
CA VAL A 32 -5.99 -0.93 -13.09
C VAL A 32 -6.86 -0.52 -14.29
N GLU A 33 -7.83 0.35 -14.10
CA GLU A 33 -8.67 0.85 -15.19
C GLU A 33 -7.86 1.72 -16.18
N LEU A 34 -6.92 2.54 -15.69
CA LEU A 34 -5.99 3.28 -16.55
C LEU A 34 -5.12 2.34 -17.39
N VAL A 35 -4.57 1.27 -16.78
CA VAL A 35 -3.75 0.27 -17.47
C VAL A 35 -4.58 -0.45 -18.53
N ARG A 36 -5.84 -0.79 -18.27
CA ARG A 36 -6.76 -1.42 -19.25
C ARG A 36 -7.15 -0.48 -20.40
N GLY A 37 -7.02 0.83 -20.21
CA GLY A 37 -7.29 1.83 -21.23
C GLY A 37 -6.25 1.90 -22.36
N LYS A 38 -6.39 2.93 -23.21
CA LYS A 38 -5.43 3.24 -24.28
C LYS A 38 -4.21 3.95 -23.68
N LEU A 39 -3.10 3.22 -23.61
CA LEU A 39 -1.78 3.71 -23.24
C LEU A 39 -0.75 3.29 -24.30
N SER A 40 0.33 4.06 -24.44
CA SER A 40 1.51 3.63 -25.19
C SER A 40 2.15 2.41 -24.52
N GLU A 41 2.87 1.60 -25.29
CA GLU A 41 3.54 0.38 -24.81
C GLU A 41 4.49 0.67 -23.64
N GLN A 42 5.29 1.74 -23.74
CA GLN A 42 6.24 2.13 -22.69
C GLN A 42 5.55 2.60 -21.40
N ASN A 43 4.45 3.37 -21.53
CA ASN A 43 3.67 3.80 -20.36
C ASN A 43 2.98 2.61 -19.69
N ARG A 44 2.48 1.67 -20.48
CA ARG A 44 1.87 0.42 -20.00
C ARG A 44 2.87 -0.40 -19.19
N ALA A 45 4.05 -0.71 -19.74
CA ALA A 45 5.06 -1.50 -19.04
C ALA A 45 5.50 -0.85 -17.71
N THR A 46 5.66 0.48 -17.70
CA THR A 46 6.01 1.23 -16.48
C THR A 46 4.89 1.15 -15.44
N LEU A 47 3.64 1.36 -15.85
CA LEU A 47 2.49 1.30 -14.94
C LEU A 47 2.22 -0.12 -14.43
N GLU A 48 2.40 -1.16 -15.26
CA GLU A 48 2.30 -2.56 -14.84
C GLU A 48 3.29 -2.87 -13.70
N ALA A 49 4.54 -2.41 -13.83
CA ALA A 49 5.53 -2.59 -12.77
C ALA A 49 5.15 -1.86 -11.47
N LEU A 50 4.61 -0.65 -11.57
CA LEU A 50 4.13 0.11 -10.41
C LEU A 50 2.92 -0.55 -9.73
N VAL A 51 1.97 -1.08 -10.51
CA VAL A 51 0.80 -1.82 -9.97
C VAL A 51 1.23 -3.03 -9.16
N VAL A 52 2.26 -3.77 -9.58
CA VAL A 52 2.76 -4.93 -8.81
C VAL A 52 3.24 -4.50 -7.42
N LEU A 53 3.94 -3.35 -7.33
CA LEU A 53 4.41 -2.81 -6.05
C LEU A 53 3.25 -2.34 -5.16
N ASP A 54 2.24 -1.70 -5.76
CA ASP A 54 1.06 -1.23 -5.02
C ASP A 54 0.22 -2.41 -4.51
N VAL A 55 0.02 -3.45 -5.32
CA VAL A 55 -0.67 -4.68 -4.92
C VAL A 55 0.05 -5.37 -3.76
N HIS A 56 1.39 -5.46 -3.82
CA HIS A 56 2.16 -6.01 -2.70
C HIS A 56 1.96 -5.19 -1.41
N SER A 57 2.01 -3.86 -1.52
CA SER A 57 1.82 -2.95 -0.38
C SER A 57 0.42 -3.09 0.23
N ARG A 58 -0.60 -3.26 -0.61
CA ARG A 58 -1.97 -3.55 -0.17
C ARG A 58 -2.06 -4.89 0.56
N ASP A 59 -1.45 -5.94 0.04
CA ASP A 59 -1.51 -7.28 0.65
C ASP A 59 -0.85 -7.29 2.04
N VAL A 60 0.26 -6.53 2.20
CA VAL A 60 0.86 -6.25 3.51
C VAL A 60 -0.13 -5.51 4.40
N LEU A 61 -0.77 -4.44 3.92
CA LEU A 61 -1.76 -3.68 4.70
C LEU A 61 -2.94 -4.53 5.15
N THR A 62 -3.50 -5.36 4.27
CA THR A 62 -4.57 -6.33 4.60
C THR A 62 -4.12 -7.25 5.72
N THR A 63 -2.91 -7.79 5.64
CA THR A 63 -2.35 -8.68 6.68
C THR A 63 -2.27 -7.96 8.05
N LEU A 64 -1.85 -6.70 8.07
CA LEU A 64 -1.75 -5.89 9.30
C LEU A 64 -3.13 -5.57 9.88
N VAL A 65 -4.11 -5.23 9.03
CA VAL A 65 -5.51 -4.98 9.42
C VAL A 65 -6.12 -6.25 10.03
N ASP A 66 -6.00 -7.39 9.36
CA ASP A 66 -6.58 -8.66 9.79
C ASP A 66 -5.96 -9.15 11.10
N ALA A 67 -4.65 -8.97 11.26
CA ALA A 67 -3.92 -9.27 12.49
C ALA A 67 -4.15 -8.25 13.61
N LYS A 68 -4.85 -7.15 13.33
CA LYS A 68 -5.10 -6.02 14.25
C LYS A 68 -3.82 -5.46 14.87
N VAL A 69 -2.79 -5.29 14.04
CA VAL A 69 -1.53 -4.70 14.46
C VAL A 69 -1.76 -3.28 14.98
N SER A 70 -1.28 -3.02 16.20
CA SER A 70 -1.48 -1.75 16.91
C SER A 70 -0.18 -1.10 17.37
N LYS A 71 0.96 -1.76 17.10
CA LYS A 71 2.27 -1.27 17.51
C LYS A 71 3.26 -1.37 16.36
N GLU A 72 4.15 -0.39 16.29
CA GLU A 72 5.21 -0.33 15.29
C GLU A 72 6.33 -1.35 15.51
N ASP A 73 6.43 -1.92 16.72
CA ASP A 73 7.38 -2.99 17.06
C ASP A 73 6.82 -4.39 16.79
N ASP A 74 5.62 -4.50 16.21
CA ASP A 74 5.04 -5.78 15.82
C ASP A 74 5.85 -6.42 14.69
N PHE A 75 6.18 -7.70 14.85
CA PHE A 75 7.00 -8.43 13.89
C PHE A 75 6.42 -8.43 12.47
N LEU A 76 5.10 -8.48 12.31
CA LEU A 76 4.45 -8.45 11.00
C LEU A 76 4.77 -7.16 10.23
N TRP A 77 4.88 -6.04 10.95
CA TRP A 77 5.31 -4.78 10.37
C TRP A 77 6.84 -4.68 10.24
N LEU A 78 7.58 -5.15 11.26
CA LEU A 78 9.04 -5.10 11.26
C LEU A 78 9.69 -5.89 10.13
N ALA A 79 9.07 -7.00 9.71
CA ALA A 79 9.56 -7.89 8.65
C ALA A 79 9.45 -7.31 7.23
N GLN A 80 8.77 -6.17 7.06
CA GLN A 80 8.56 -5.55 5.74
C GLN A 80 9.75 -4.69 5.32
N LEU A 81 10.04 -4.65 4.01
CA LEU A 81 11.00 -3.69 3.46
C LEU A 81 10.38 -2.28 3.54
N ARG A 82 11.02 -1.39 4.30
CA ARG A 82 10.54 -0.01 4.50
C ARG A 82 11.53 0.98 3.91
N TYR A 83 10.98 2.01 3.29
CA TYR A 83 11.73 3.15 2.81
C TYR A 83 11.11 4.42 3.36
N TYR A 84 11.96 5.35 3.75
CA TYR A 84 11.62 6.66 4.25
C TYR A 84 12.50 7.65 3.51
N TRP A 85 11.93 8.78 3.09
CA TRP A 85 12.72 9.83 2.48
C TRP A 85 13.31 10.67 3.61
N GLU A 86 14.63 10.78 3.64
CA GLU A 86 15.29 11.85 4.38
C GLU A 86 15.04 13.16 3.62
N VAL A 87 14.51 14.15 4.34
CA VAL A 87 14.30 15.51 3.82
C VAL A 87 15.53 16.35 4.15
#